data_AF-A0A9X0FC18-F1
#
_entry.id   AF-A0A9X0FC18-F1
#
_cell.length_a   1.000
_cell.length_b   1.000
_cell.length_c   1.000
_cell.angle_alpha   90.00
_cell.angle_beta   90.00
_cell.angle_gamma   90.00
#
_symmetry.space_group_name_H-M   'P 1'
#
loop_
_entity.id
_entity.type
_entity.pdbx_description
1 polymer ?
#
loop_
_entity_poly.entity_id
_entity_poly.type
_entity_poly.pdbx_seq_one_letter_code
_entity_poly.pdbx_strand_id
1 'polypeptide(L)'
;MEKQLKEIFGALIAAIGTITSAIGSTPFYFISSNVREDLNVYGNTLQAVGNALEADGQGEISLEKIGNEIQSTGNVTVISGLVIDFKDETKIKLVIAGNWIQALGGLTALADEFEDASDKDETFNIVGNLLQAIGNSLQAIGGVYELKSIRGEQHDSKEDLVSDTGENLDNQVNSDPDKKKEGQSIDIIGSWIQAVGSVFSLIGQIREESEELEGDDK
;
A
#
# COMPACT_ATOMS: atom_id res chain seq x y z
N MET A 1 12.25 -21.43 -13.50
CA MET A 1 12.70 -20.98 -12.17
C MET A 1 12.15 -21.99 -11.20
N GLU A 2 12.96 -22.44 -10.23
CA GLU A 2 12.46 -23.26 -9.12
C GLU A 2 11.43 -22.46 -8.31
N LYS A 3 10.44 -23.13 -7.70
CA LYS A 3 9.31 -22.48 -7.04
C LYS A 3 9.78 -21.64 -5.87
N GLN A 4 10.61 -22.23 -5.01
CA GLN A 4 11.24 -21.59 -3.86
C GLN A 4 11.99 -20.30 -4.22
N LEU A 5 12.80 -20.35 -5.29
CA LEU A 5 13.52 -19.18 -5.78
C LEU A 5 12.59 -18.09 -6.32
N LYS A 6 11.41 -18.47 -6.80
CA LYS A 6 10.41 -17.53 -7.29
C LYS A 6 9.72 -16.79 -6.15
N GLU A 7 9.48 -17.46 -5.02
CA GLU A 7 8.89 -16.85 -3.82
C GLU A 7 9.83 -15.81 -3.23
N ILE A 8 11.09 -16.18 -2.97
CA ILE A 8 12.13 -15.24 -2.50
C ILE A 8 12.28 -14.05 -3.46
N PHE A 9 12.30 -14.31 -4.77
CA PHE A 9 12.46 -13.25 -5.76
C PHE A 9 11.22 -12.34 -5.82
N GLY A 10 10.02 -12.89 -5.67
CA GLY A 10 8.77 -12.15 -5.56
C GLY A 10 8.79 -11.21 -4.36
N ALA A 11 9.08 -11.73 -3.17
CA ALA A 11 9.19 -10.96 -1.94
C ALA A 11 10.25 -9.85 -2.02
N LEU A 12 11.39 -10.12 -2.68
CA LEU A 12 12.45 -9.12 -2.90
C LEU A 12 11.95 -7.96 -3.76
N ILE A 13 11.28 -8.27 -4.87
CA ILE A 13 10.72 -7.27 -5.78
C ILE A 13 9.64 -6.45 -5.08
N ALA A 14 8.79 -7.08 -4.26
CA ALA A 14 7.80 -6.41 -3.45
C ALA A 14 8.43 -5.44 -2.43
N ALA A 15 9.46 -5.87 -1.70
CA ALA A 15 10.18 -5.05 -0.73
C ALA A 15 10.87 -3.83 -1.39
N ILE A 16 11.49 -4.01 -2.55
CA ILE A 16 12.04 -2.88 -3.32
C ILE A 16 10.91 -1.92 -3.73
N GLY A 17 9.77 -2.46 -4.14
CA GLY A 17 8.59 -1.68 -4.51
C GLY A 17 8.03 -0.84 -3.37
N THR A 18 7.89 -1.40 -2.16
CA THR A 18 7.39 -0.65 -0.99
C THR A 18 8.36 0.44 -0.55
N ILE A 19 9.66 0.17 -0.53
CA ILE A 19 10.68 1.19 -0.24
C ILE A 19 10.62 2.32 -1.28
N THR A 20 10.49 1.97 -2.56
CA THR A 20 10.40 2.95 -3.66
C THR A 20 9.15 3.83 -3.50
N SER A 21 8.00 3.24 -3.17
CA SER A 21 6.76 3.99 -2.89
C SER A 21 6.90 4.87 -1.65
N ALA A 22 7.52 4.39 -0.57
CA ALA A 22 7.72 5.20 0.63
C ALA A 22 8.62 6.42 0.38
N ILE A 23 9.64 6.28 -0.47
CA ILE A 23 10.45 7.42 -0.95
C ILE A 23 9.59 8.37 -1.80
N GLY A 24 8.73 7.84 -2.68
CA GLY A 24 7.79 8.63 -3.49
C GLY A 24 6.81 9.45 -2.64
N SER A 25 6.22 8.87 -1.61
CA SER A 25 5.29 9.57 -0.71
C SER A 25 5.98 10.64 0.16
N THR A 26 7.30 10.54 0.38
CA THR A 26 8.03 11.47 1.27
C THR A 26 8.51 12.73 0.53
N PRO A 27 8.14 13.96 0.95
CA PRO A 27 8.55 15.20 0.29
C PRO A 27 9.99 15.62 0.66
N PHE A 28 10.98 14.84 0.24
CA PHE A 28 12.39 15.21 0.41
C PHE A 28 12.74 16.46 -0.42
N TYR A 29 13.51 17.39 0.16
CA TYR A 29 13.84 18.67 -0.50
C TYR A 29 14.54 18.52 -1.86
N PHE A 30 15.20 17.38 -2.08
CA PHE A 30 16.01 17.10 -3.27
C PHE A 30 15.26 16.26 -4.33
N ILE A 31 14.00 15.85 -4.09
CA ILE A 31 13.18 15.09 -5.04
C ILE A 31 11.97 15.93 -5.47
N SER A 32 11.81 16.16 -6.77
CA SER A 32 10.69 16.95 -7.29
C SER A 32 9.35 16.19 -7.20
N SER A 33 8.23 16.92 -7.23
CA SER A 33 6.89 16.32 -7.18
C SER A 33 6.65 15.28 -8.28
N ASN A 34 7.11 15.54 -9.51
CA ASN A 34 6.91 14.63 -10.63
C ASN A 34 7.69 13.33 -10.44
N VAL A 35 8.95 13.43 -9.97
CA VAL A 35 9.77 12.24 -9.69
C VAL A 35 9.15 11.42 -8.56
N ARG A 36 8.57 12.07 -7.54
CA ARG A 36 7.85 11.38 -6.46
C ARG A 36 6.62 10.63 -6.95
N GLU A 37 5.84 11.24 -7.84
CA GLU A 37 4.68 10.60 -8.47
C GLU A 37 5.12 9.38 -9.30
N ASP A 38 6.17 9.52 -10.09
CA ASP A 38 6.77 8.40 -10.85
C ASP A 38 7.25 7.27 -9.92
N LEU A 39 7.92 7.62 -8.82
CA LEU A 39 8.38 6.64 -7.81
C LEU A 39 7.20 5.91 -7.15
N ASN A 40 6.07 6.58 -6.90
CA ASN A 40 4.86 5.93 -6.40
C ASN A 40 4.29 4.93 -7.42
N VAL A 41 4.23 5.30 -8.71
CA VAL A 41 3.78 4.38 -9.77
C VAL A 41 4.72 3.18 -9.89
N TYR A 42 6.04 3.40 -9.95
CA TYR A 42 7.02 2.32 -10.04
C TYR A 42 7.01 1.42 -8.80
N GLY A 43 6.91 2.01 -7.61
CA GLY A 43 6.84 1.28 -6.35
C GLY A 43 5.65 0.35 -6.28
N ASN A 44 4.44 0.84 -6.58
CA ASN A 44 3.23 0.02 -6.61
C ASN A 44 3.28 -1.04 -7.73
N THR A 45 3.90 -0.73 -8.88
CA THR A 45 4.08 -1.70 -9.97
C THR A 45 4.98 -2.85 -9.54
N LEU A 46 6.10 -2.55 -8.90
CA LEU A 46 7.01 -3.58 -8.36
C LEU A 46 6.31 -4.43 -7.30
N GLN A 47 5.53 -3.83 -6.40
CA GLN A 47 4.72 -4.59 -5.42
C GLN A 47 3.71 -5.52 -6.09
N ALA A 48 2.96 -5.03 -7.09
CA ALA A 48 2.00 -5.85 -7.82
C ALA A 48 2.66 -7.09 -8.44
N VAL A 49 3.82 -6.90 -9.06
CA VAL A 49 4.59 -7.97 -9.71
C VAL A 49 5.22 -8.89 -8.68
N GLY A 50 5.80 -8.36 -7.61
CA GLY A 50 6.42 -9.13 -6.54
C GLY A 50 5.44 -10.09 -5.90
N ASN A 51 4.29 -9.59 -5.44
CA ASN A 51 3.25 -10.40 -4.80
C ASN A 51 2.65 -11.43 -5.78
N ALA A 52 2.52 -11.09 -7.07
CA ALA A 52 2.06 -12.05 -8.08
C ALA A 52 3.10 -13.14 -8.38
N LEU A 53 4.40 -12.81 -8.34
CA LEU A 53 5.47 -13.79 -8.50
C LEU A 53 5.53 -14.74 -7.31
N GLU A 54 5.38 -14.21 -6.10
CA GLU A 54 5.33 -14.98 -4.85
C GLU A 54 4.17 -15.98 -4.87
N ALA A 55 2.95 -15.51 -5.13
CA ALA A 55 1.77 -16.37 -5.27
C ALA A 55 1.89 -17.45 -6.37
N ASP A 56 2.58 -17.16 -7.47
CA ASP A 56 2.82 -18.15 -8.54
C ASP A 56 3.99 -19.10 -8.23
N GLY A 57 4.85 -18.75 -7.28
CA GLY A 57 5.83 -19.68 -6.67
C GLY A 57 5.12 -20.71 -5.79
N GLN A 58 4.17 -20.25 -4.99
CA GLN A 58 3.39 -21.05 -4.05
C GLN A 58 2.62 -22.15 -4.78
N GLY A 59 2.90 -23.40 -4.42
CA GLY A 59 2.41 -24.59 -5.09
C GLY A 59 0.90 -24.81 -4.96
N GLU A 60 0.47 -25.31 -3.80
CA GLU A 60 -0.93 -25.58 -3.49
C GLU A 60 -1.69 -24.27 -3.15
N ILE A 61 -3.00 -24.36 -2.99
CA ILE A 61 -3.81 -23.20 -2.59
C ILE A 61 -3.67 -23.02 -1.08
N SER A 62 -3.03 -21.93 -0.67
CA SER A 62 -2.96 -21.43 0.71
C SER A 62 -3.63 -20.05 0.83
N LEU A 63 -3.98 -19.64 2.05
CA LEU A 63 -4.40 -18.30 2.38
C LEU A 63 -3.28 -17.28 2.16
N GLU A 64 -2.01 -17.69 2.29
CA GLU A 64 -0.86 -16.88 1.89
C GLU A 64 -0.90 -16.54 0.40
N LYS A 65 -1.08 -17.55 -0.46
CA LYS A 65 -1.24 -17.37 -1.90
C LYS A 65 -2.39 -16.46 -2.27
N ILE A 66 -3.55 -16.70 -1.67
CA ILE A 66 -4.74 -15.86 -1.87
C ILE A 66 -4.48 -14.44 -1.37
N GLY A 67 -3.82 -14.27 -0.23
CA GLY A 67 -3.44 -12.99 0.33
C GLY A 67 -2.55 -12.21 -0.63
N ASN A 68 -1.52 -12.85 -1.18
CA ASN A 68 -0.61 -12.27 -2.15
C ASN A 68 -1.30 -11.87 -3.47
N GLU A 69 -2.20 -12.69 -3.99
CA GLU A 69 -3.04 -12.34 -5.16
C GLU A 69 -3.95 -11.12 -4.88
N ILE A 70 -4.55 -11.06 -3.69
CA ILE A 70 -5.37 -9.92 -3.25
C ILE A 70 -4.50 -8.67 -3.15
N GLN A 71 -3.32 -8.75 -2.54
CA GLN A 71 -2.39 -7.61 -2.46
C GLN A 71 -1.94 -7.13 -3.85
N SER A 72 -1.65 -8.04 -4.78
CA SER A 72 -1.34 -7.68 -6.16
C SER A 72 -2.50 -6.93 -6.83
N THR A 73 -3.74 -7.41 -6.66
CA THR A 73 -4.95 -6.75 -7.16
C THR A 73 -5.15 -5.36 -6.55
N GLY A 74 -4.87 -5.21 -5.26
CA GLY A 74 -4.89 -3.93 -4.57
C GLY A 74 -3.90 -2.94 -5.17
N ASN A 75 -2.66 -3.36 -5.42
CA ASN A 75 -1.65 -2.54 -6.09
C ASN A 75 -2.07 -2.12 -7.51
N VAL A 76 -2.63 -3.03 -8.31
CA VAL A 76 -3.17 -2.68 -9.65
C VAL A 76 -4.28 -1.63 -9.54
N THR A 77 -5.10 -1.70 -8.49
CA THR A 77 -6.15 -0.70 -8.23
C THR A 77 -5.55 0.66 -7.86
N VAL A 78 -4.49 0.70 -7.05
CA VAL A 78 -3.74 1.94 -6.76
C VAL A 78 -3.14 2.53 -8.04
N ILE A 79 -2.43 1.73 -8.83
CA ILE A 79 -1.82 2.15 -10.10
C ILE A 79 -2.87 2.73 -11.05
N SER A 80 -4.06 2.13 -11.10
CA SER A 80 -5.17 2.64 -11.91
C SER A 80 -5.60 4.05 -11.49
N GLY A 81 -5.57 4.35 -10.19
CA GLY A 81 -5.82 5.69 -9.66
C GLY A 81 -4.71 6.71 -9.95
N LEU A 82 -3.46 6.25 -10.06
CA LEU A 82 -2.30 7.10 -10.32
C LEU A 82 -2.09 7.40 -11.82
N VAL A 83 -2.34 6.41 -12.70
CA VAL A 83 -1.95 6.50 -14.12
C VAL A 83 -3.10 6.94 -15.02
N ILE A 84 -4.34 6.54 -14.72
CA ILE A 84 -5.48 6.85 -15.60
C ILE A 84 -5.98 8.26 -15.29
N ASP A 85 -6.23 9.04 -16.34
CA ASP A 85 -6.73 10.41 -16.22
C ASP A 85 -8.23 10.47 -15.84
N PHE A 86 -8.53 10.07 -14.61
CA PHE A 86 -9.83 10.27 -13.98
C PHE A 86 -9.93 11.64 -13.28
N LYS A 87 -11.14 11.99 -12.85
CA LYS A 87 -11.35 13.12 -11.93
C LYS A 87 -10.64 12.85 -10.60
N ASP A 88 -10.14 13.90 -9.94
CA ASP A 88 -9.35 13.81 -8.71
C ASP A 88 -10.02 12.96 -7.61
N GLU A 89 -11.33 13.14 -7.38
CA GLU A 89 -12.08 12.30 -6.44
C GLU A 89 -12.00 10.81 -6.77
N THR A 90 -12.03 10.44 -8.05
CA THR A 90 -11.97 9.05 -8.49
C THR A 90 -10.56 8.50 -8.37
N LYS A 91 -9.54 9.29 -8.72
CA LYS A 91 -8.12 8.94 -8.52
C LYS A 91 -7.87 8.57 -7.05
N ILE A 92 -8.26 9.44 -6.12
CA ILE A 92 -8.07 9.23 -4.68
C ILE A 92 -8.88 8.04 -4.16
N LYS A 93 -10.14 7.87 -4.60
CA LYS A 93 -10.95 6.70 -4.20
C LYS A 93 -10.34 5.38 -4.65
N LEU A 94 -9.72 5.33 -5.84
CA LEU A 94 -9.03 4.14 -6.32
C LEU A 94 -7.80 3.83 -5.48
N VAL A 95 -7.00 4.85 -5.12
CA VAL A 95 -5.86 4.68 -4.20
C VAL A 95 -6.33 4.16 -2.83
N ILE A 96 -7.38 4.76 -2.24
CA ILE A 96 -7.97 4.29 -0.97
C ILE A 96 -8.44 2.84 -1.08
N ALA A 97 -9.19 2.50 -2.14
CA ALA A 97 -9.74 1.16 -2.33
C ALA A 97 -8.62 0.13 -2.53
N GLY A 98 -7.62 0.47 -3.35
CA GLY A 98 -6.46 -0.39 -3.58
C GLY A 98 -5.71 -0.68 -2.28
N ASN A 99 -5.42 0.34 -1.48
CA ASN A 99 -4.77 0.17 -0.18
C ASN A 99 -5.61 -0.65 0.81
N TRP A 100 -6.94 -0.50 0.84
CA TRP A 100 -7.79 -1.39 1.65
C TRP A 100 -7.78 -2.84 1.18
N ILE A 101 -7.78 -3.07 -0.13
CA ILE A 101 -7.67 -4.41 -0.71
C ILE A 101 -6.31 -5.03 -0.32
N GLN A 102 -5.22 -4.27 -0.41
CA GLN A 102 -3.90 -4.74 0.05
C GLN A 102 -3.90 -5.09 1.53
N ALA A 103 -4.48 -4.25 2.39
CA ALA A 103 -4.58 -4.54 3.81
C ALA A 103 -5.36 -5.85 4.09
N LEU A 104 -6.44 -6.10 3.35
CA LEU A 104 -7.17 -7.38 3.42
C LEU A 104 -6.30 -8.55 2.97
N GLY A 105 -5.56 -8.40 1.89
CA GLY A 105 -4.66 -9.44 1.39
C GLY A 105 -3.58 -9.80 2.39
N GLY A 106 -2.92 -8.79 2.98
CA GLY A 106 -1.93 -8.99 4.04
C GLY A 106 -2.51 -9.70 5.27
N LEU A 107 -3.74 -9.37 5.69
CA LEU A 107 -4.41 -10.08 6.79
C LEU A 107 -4.85 -11.51 6.43
N THR A 108 -5.19 -11.74 5.16
CA THR A 108 -5.57 -13.08 4.68
C THR A 108 -4.35 -14.00 4.69
N ALA A 109 -3.18 -13.49 4.31
CA ALA A 109 -1.94 -14.27 4.34
C ALA A 109 -1.57 -14.79 5.74
N LEU A 110 -1.91 -14.04 6.80
CA LEU A 110 -1.67 -14.44 8.19
C LEU A 110 -2.47 -15.66 8.66
N ALA A 111 -3.58 -15.97 8.01
CA ALA A 111 -4.57 -16.87 8.57
C ALA A 111 -4.09 -18.34 8.61
N ASP A 112 -3.30 -18.77 7.62
CA ASP A 112 -2.68 -20.10 7.63
C ASP A 112 -1.52 -20.17 8.63
N GLU A 113 -0.68 -19.14 8.69
CA GLU A 113 0.46 -19.03 9.62
C GLU A 113 0.02 -19.10 11.11
N PHE A 114 -1.20 -18.70 11.43
CA PHE A 114 -1.74 -18.86 12.79
C PHE A 114 -2.23 -20.27 13.10
N GLU A 115 -2.64 -21.06 12.10
CA GLU A 115 -3.01 -22.45 12.28
C GLU A 115 -1.77 -23.35 12.44
N ASP A 116 -0.65 -23.00 11.80
CA ASP A 116 0.62 -23.74 11.84
C ASP A 116 1.74 -23.09 12.68
N ALA A 117 1.37 -22.14 13.57
CA ALA A 117 2.24 -21.32 14.44
C ALA A 117 3.23 -22.07 15.39
N SER A 118 3.37 -23.39 15.23
CA SER A 118 4.35 -24.23 15.91
C SER A 118 5.77 -24.07 15.34
N ASP A 119 5.92 -23.58 14.10
CA ASP A 119 7.22 -23.33 13.49
C ASP A 119 7.74 -21.91 13.75
N LYS A 120 8.99 -21.82 14.20
CA LYS A 120 9.58 -20.54 14.63
C LYS A 120 9.90 -19.62 13.47
N ASP A 121 9.97 -20.16 12.26
CA ASP A 121 10.48 -19.46 11.09
C ASP A 121 9.40 -18.67 10.34
N GLU A 122 8.10 -18.95 10.60
CA GLU A 122 6.96 -18.16 10.13
C GLU A 122 6.79 -16.81 10.86
N THR A 123 7.43 -16.61 12.00
CA THR A 123 7.25 -15.39 12.82
C THR A 123 7.60 -14.11 12.04
N PHE A 124 8.55 -14.18 11.10
CA PHE A 124 8.93 -13.05 10.26
C PHE A 124 7.85 -12.73 9.21
N ASN A 125 7.23 -13.74 8.60
CA ASN A 125 6.12 -13.57 7.67
C ASN A 125 4.90 -12.98 8.38
N ILE A 126 4.54 -13.51 9.57
CA ILE A 126 3.43 -12.99 10.40
C ILE A 126 3.64 -11.51 10.72
N VAL A 127 4.82 -11.15 11.23
CA VAL A 127 5.12 -9.75 11.58
C VAL A 127 5.14 -8.88 10.32
N GLY A 128 5.72 -9.37 9.23
CA GLY A 128 5.81 -8.66 7.96
C GLY A 128 4.44 -8.35 7.38
N ASN A 129 3.60 -9.37 7.20
CA ASN A 129 2.23 -9.28 6.67
C ASN A 129 1.34 -8.40 7.55
N LEU A 130 1.46 -8.46 8.88
CA LEU A 130 0.76 -7.57 9.79
C LEU A 130 1.18 -6.10 9.64
N LEU A 131 2.49 -5.83 9.57
CA LEU A 131 3.00 -4.48 9.36
C LEU A 131 2.58 -3.93 7.99
N GLN A 132 2.60 -4.76 6.94
CA GLN A 132 2.09 -4.38 5.62
C GLN A 132 0.61 -4.01 5.67
N ALA A 133 -0.23 -4.81 6.35
CA ALA A 133 -1.64 -4.51 6.50
C ALA A 133 -1.90 -3.21 7.27
N ILE A 134 -1.14 -2.94 8.34
CA ILE A 134 -1.20 -1.68 9.09
C ILE A 134 -0.79 -0.51 8.22
N GLY A 135 0.33 -0.62 7.50
CA GLY A 135 0.85 0.43 6.63
C GLY A 135 -0.12 0.81 5.51
N ASN A 136 -0.70 -0.20 4.85
CA ASN A 136 -1.74 -0.02 3.82
C ASN A 136 -3.02 0.60 4.40
N SER A 137 -3.44 0.18 5.59
CA SER A 137 -4.59 0.79 6.28
C SER A 137 -4.37 2.27 6.58
N LEU A 138 -3.16 2.65 7.02
CA LEU A 138 -2.80 4.04 7.29
C LEU A 138 -2.80 4.87 6.00
N GLN A 139 -2.21 4.39 4.90
CA GLN A 139 -2.27 5.08 3.59
C GLN A 139 -3.72 5.28 3.13
N ALA A 140 -4.59 4.27 3.29
CA ALA A 140 -6.00 4.40 2.97
C ALA A 140 -6.71 5.47 3.83
N ILE A 141 -6.39 5.54 5.13
CA ILE A 141 -6.90 6.59 6.03
C ILE A 141 -6.38 7.96 5.61
N GLY A 142 -5.08 8.10 5.29
CA GLY A 142 -4.49 9.34 4.77
C GLY A 142 -5.22 9.84 3.53
N GLY A 143 -5.51 8.94 2.58
CA GLY A 143 -6.32 9.25 1.40
C GLY A 143 -7.75 9.69 1.73
N VAL A 144 -8.38 9.15 2.79
CA VAL A 144 -9.70 9.60 3.25
C VAL A 144 -9.66 11.05 3.75
N TYR A 145 -8.61 11.47 4.46
CA TYR A 145 -8.42 12.87 4.86
C TYR A 145 -8.25 13.78 3.63
N GLU A 146 -7.46 13.35 2.64
CA GLU A 146 -7.28 14.08 1.39
C GLU A 146 -8.60 14.24 0.61
N LEU A 147 -9.37 13.16 0.46
CA LEU A 147 -10.66 13.18 -0.22
C LEU A 147 -11.66 14.12 0.47
N LYS A 148 -11.67 14.15 1.81
CA LYS A 148 -12.50 15.08 2.58
C LYS A 148 -12.08 16.54 2.36
N SER A 149 -10.78 16.81 2.28
CA SER A 149 -10.26 18.15 2.00
C SER A 149 -10.75 18.68 0.65
N ILE A 150 -10.59 17.91 -0.42
CA ILE A 150 -10.98 18.32 -1.78
C ILE A 150 -12.50 18.48 -1.91
N ARG A 151 -13.29 17.64 -1.23
CA ARG A 151 -14.75 17.77 -1.20
C ARG A 151 -15.22 19.02 -0.46
N GLY A 152 -14.55 19.39 0.63
CA GLY A 152 -14.82 20.65 1.34
C GLY A 152 -14.57 21.85 0.42
N GLU A 153 -13.43 21.89 -0.26
CA GLU A 153 -13.06 22.95 -1.21
C GLU A 153 -14.07 23.08 -2.37
N GLN A 154 -14.61 21.96 -2.88
CA GLN A 154 -15.61 21.96 -3.96
C GLN A 154 -17.03 22.37 -3.53
N HIS A 155 -17.37 22.19 -2.25
CA HIS A 155 -18.67 22.58 -1.71
C HIS A 155 -18.73 24.10 -1.51
N ASP A 156 -17.68 24.68 -0.95
CA ASP A 156 -17.57 26.13 -0.69
C ASP A 156 -17.55 26.93 -2.01
N SER A 157 -16.84 26.43 -3.03
CA SER A 157 -16.75 27.09 -4.34
C SER A 157 -18.04 27.06 -5.17
N LYS A 158 -19.02 26.21 -4.81
CA LYS A 158 -20.37 26.23 -5.40
C LYS A 158 -21.34 27.14 -4.66
N GLU A 159 -21.17 27.37 -3.36
CA GLU A 159 -21.98 28.32 -2.59
C GLU A 159 -21.67 29.78 -2.98
N ASP A 160 -20.41 30.09 -3.29
CA ASP A 160 -19.98 31.43 -3.77
C ASP A 160 -20.57 31.81 -5.15
N LEU A 161 -21.00 30.84 -5.96
CA LEU A 161 -21.62 31.07 -7.26
C LEU A 161 -23.15 31.23 -7.20
N VAL A 162 -23.78 30.94 -6.05
CA VAL A 162 -25.23 30.97 -5.88
C VAL A 162 -25.69 32.20 -5.07
N SER A 163 -24.78 32.91 -4.40
CA SER A 163 -25.08 34.06 -3.53
C SER A 163 -24.88 35.44 -4.18
N ASP A 164 -25.39 35.67 -5.40
CA ASP A 164 -25.61 37.04 -5.92
C ASP A 164 -26.94 37.64 -5.42
N THR A 165 -27.21 37.51 -4.13
CA THR A 165 -28.27 38.30 -3.48
C THR A 165 -27.82 38.61 -2.06
N GLY A 166 -27.36 39.86 -1.91
CA GLY A 166 -26.58 40.37 -0.79
C GLY A 166 -26.98 39.93 0.61
N GLU A 167 -25.96 39.64 1.41
CA GLU A 167 -25.63 40.39 2.63
C GLU A 167 -24.23 39.98 3.10
N ASN A 168 -23.45 40.96 3.56
CA ASN A 168 -22.11 40.75 4.13
C ASN A 168 -22.21 39.87 5.39
N LEU A 169 -21.60 38.69 5.35
CA LEU A 169 -21.17 37.94 6.53
C LEU A 169 -19.78 37.40 6.26
N ASP A 170 -18.85 37.73 7.15
CA ASP A 170 -17.46 37.29 7.16
C ASP A 170 -17.36 35.76 7.19
N ASN A 171 -17.43 35.09 6.03
CA ASN A 171 -17.05 33.68 5.91
C ASN A 171 -15.54 33.59 5.69
N GLN A 172 -14.83 33.74 6.80
CA GLN A 172 -13.41 33.47 6.88
C GLN A 172 -13.17 31.97 6.64
N VAL A 173 -12.69 31.68 5.42
CA VAL A 173 -11.87 30.54 4.97
C VAL A 173 -11.57 29.50 6.05
N ASN A 174 -12.08 28.28 5.89
CA ASN A 174 -11.58 27.11 6.63
C ASN A 174 -11.42 25.89 5.70
N SER A 175 -10.63 26.02 4.63
CA SER A 175 -9.86 24.87 4.14
C SER A 175 -8.84 24.56 5.24
N ASP A 176 -9.21 23.68 6.18
CA ASP A 176 -8.40 23.38 7.37
C ASP A 176 -7.01 22.83 6.94
N PRO A 177 -5.95 23.67 6.95
CA PRO A 177 -4.64 23.31 6.43
C PRO A 177 -4.03 22.17 7.25
N ASP A 178 -4.50 21.99 8.48
CA ASP A 178 -4.00 21.00 9.41
C ASP A 178 -4.50 19.61 9.03
N LYS A 179 -5.72 19.45 8.49
CA LYS A 179 -6.23 18.15 8.00
C LYS A 179 -5.50 17.63 6.77
N LYS A 180 -5.10 18.52 5.85
CA LYS A 180 -4.32 18.13 4.67
C LYS A 180 -2.91 17.68 5.05
N LYS A 181 -2.28 18.38 6.00
CA LYS A 181 -0.98 17.98 6.57
C LYS A 181 -1.06 16.68 7.38
N GLU A 182 -2.15 16.48 8.12
CA GLU A 182 -2.41 15.26 8.88
C GLU A 182 -2.53 14.06 7.93
N GLY A 183 -3.36 14.17 6.88
CA GLY A 183 -3.51 13.11 5.87
C GLY A 183 -2.19 12.72 5.20
N GLN A 184 -1.39 13.71 4.79
CA GLN A 184 -0.05 13.48 4.23
C GLN A 184 0.90 12.80 5.22
N SER A 185 0.87 13.20 6.49
CA SER A 185 1.73 12.60 7.52
C SER A 185 1.36 11.13 7.76
N ILE A 186 0.06 10.82 7.81
CA ILE A 186 -0.45 9.45 7.97
C ILE A 186 -0.04 8.59 6.77
N ASP A 187 -0.15 9.10 5.55
CA ASP A 187 0.24 8.39 4.33
C ASP A 187 1.74 8.04 4.31
N ILE A 188 2.59 9.02 4.67
CA ILE A 188 4.04 8.82 4.76
C ILE A 188 4.38 7.74 5.81
N ILE A 189 3.79 7.82 7.01
CA ILE A 189 4.02 6.84 8.07
C ILE A 189 3.55 5.45 7.62
N GLY A 190 2.38 5.37 7.00
CA GLY A 190 1.83 4.13 6.47
C GLY A 190 2.75 3.48 5.43
N SER A 191 3.27 4.27 4.49
CA SER A 191 4.18 3.80 3.45
C SER A 191 5.48 3.22 4.03
N TRP A 192 6.07 3.87 5.03
CA TRP A 192 7.29 3.36 5.68
C TRP A 192 7.04 2.14 6.57
N ILE A 193 5.90 2.07 7.27
CA ILE A 193 5.52 0.87 8.04
C ILE A 193 5.34 -0.32 7.10
N GLN A 194 4.69 -0.12 5.95
CA GLN A 194 4.55 -1.17 4.93
C GLN A 194 5.91 -1.61 4.41
N ALA A 195 6.81 -0.67 4.09
CA ALA A 195 8.16 -0.98 3.62
C ALA A 195 8.97 -1.83 4.63
N VAL A 196 8.88 -1.50 5.92
CA VAL A 196 9.48 -2.33 6.97
C VAL A 196 8.83 -3.72 6.97
N GLY A 197 7.49 -3.78 6.90
CA GLY A 197 6.76 -5.05 6.83
C GLY A 197 7.21 -5.95 5.68
N SER A 198 7.34 -5.44 4.46
CA SER A 198 7.80 -6.25 3.31
C SER A 198 9.24 -6.76 3.47
N VAL A 199 10.11 -6.02 4.18
CA VAL A 199 11.47 -6.50 4.49
C VAL A 199 11.41 -7.65 5.50
N PHE A 200 10.50 -7.61 6.47
CA PHE A 200 10.28 -8.74 7.39
C PHE A 200 9.75 -9.96 6.65
N SER A 201 8.75 -9.80 5.77
CA SER A 201 8.25 -10.90 4.92
C SER A 201 9.35 -11.48 4.03
N LEU A 202 10.18 -10.65 3.38
CA LEU A 202 11.35 -11.14 2.62
C LEU A 202 12.31 -11.98 3.48
N ILE A 203 12.57 -11.57 4.72
CA ILE A 203 13.44 -12.34 5.63
C ILE A 203 12.79 -13.67 6.01
N GLY A 204 11.47 -13.69 6.22
CA GLY A 204 10.73 -14.92 6.49
C GLY A 204 10.75 -15.87 5.29
N GLN A 205 10.42 -15.38 4.09
CA GLN A 205 10.52 -16.18 2.86
C GLN A 205 11.92 -16.76 2.64
N ILE A 206 12.98 -15.99 2.85
CA ILE A 206 14.36 -16.51 2.72
C ILE A 206 14.61 -17.66 3.70
N ARG A 207 14.08 -17.59 4.93
CA ARG A 207 14.29 -18.62 5.94
C ARG A 207 13.51 -19.89 5.61
N GLU A 208 12.22 -19.77 5.41
CA GLU A 208 11.30 -20.85 5.09
C GLU A 208 11.81 -21.68 3.91
N GLU A 209 12.09 -20.99 2.80
CA GLU A 209 12.54 -21.62 1.56
C GLU A 209 13.94 -22.22 1.65
N SER A 210 14.82 -21.65 2.48
CA SER A 210 16.16 -22.22 2.69
C SER A 210 16.08 -23.55 3.44
N GLU A 211 15.14 -23.68 4.38
CA GLU A 211 14.96 -24.92 5.14
C GLU A 211 14.34 -26.04 4.29
N GLU A 212 13.38 -25.72 3.42
CA GLU A 212 12.84 -26.68 2.46
C GLU A 212 13.94 -27.23 1.54
N LEU A 213 14.80 -26.36 1.02
CA LEU A 213 15.93 -26.75 0.16
C LEU A 213 16.93 -27.64 0.89
N GLU A 214 17.19 -27.41 2.18
CA GLU A 214 18.05 -28.27 3.00
C GLU A 214 17.38 -29.61 3.40
N GLY A 215 16.05 -29.64 3.43
CA GLY A 215 15.23 -30.82 3.75
C GLY A 215 15.15 -31.82 2.59
N ASP A 216 15.04 -31.34 1.35
CA ASP A 216 14.94 -32.17 0.14
C ASP A 216 16.24 -32.90 -0.23
N ASP A 217 17.38 -32.51 0.35
CA ASP A 217 18.69 -33.15 0.14
C ASP A 217 18.95 -34.39 1.06
N LYS A 218 17.96 -34.86 1.83
CA LYS A 218 18.04 -36.05 2.72
C LYS A 218 17.13 -37.20 2.29
#